data_AF-B6JAL8-F1
#
_entry.id   AF-B6JAL8-F1
#
_cell.length_a   1.000
_cell.length_b   1.000
_cell.length_c   1.000
_cell.angle_alpha   90.00
_cell.angle_beta   90.00
_cell.angle_gamma   90.00
#
_symmetry.space_group_name_H-M   'P 1'
#
loop_
_entity.id
_entity.type
_entity.pdbx_description
1 polymer ?
#
loop_
_entity_poly.entity_id
_entity_poly.type
_entity_poly.pdbx_seq_one_letter_code
_entity_poly.pdbx_strand_id
1 'polypeptide(L)'
;MAERFTVPADFTPAQTQIAMAAFYFCLEHMLGHVLEAEGAPSAQALKRELVTALKNGDIDMSILDDASTFDFVVPMIERLVAVKAAA
;
A
#
# COMPACT_ATOMS: atom_id res chain seq x y z
N MET A 1 17.12 1.87 -1.08
CA MET A 1 16.31 1.39 -2.22
C MET A 1 15.70 0.08 -1.79
N ALA A 2 14.38 -0.06 -1.84
CA ALA A 2 13.77 -1.38 -1.68
C ALA A 2 14.23 -2.25 -2.85
N GLU A 3 14.59 -3.51 -2.58
CA GLU A 3 14.92 -4.45 -3.64
C GLU A 3 13.72 -4.59 -4.58
N ARG A 4 13.98 -4.56 -5.89
CA ARG A 4 12.92 -4.66 -6.89
C ARG A 4 12.34 -6.07 -6.79
N PHE A 5 11.12 -6.17 -6.24
CA PHE A 5 10.46 -7.46 -6.06
C PHE A 5 10.02 -8.00 -7.42
N THR A 6 10.57 -9.15 -7.82
CA THR A 6 10.16 -9.85 -9.04
C THR A 6 9.15 -10.92 -8.70
N VAL A 7 7.96 -10.85 -9.31
CA VAL A 7 6.97 -11.93 -9.23
C VAL A 7 7.57 -13.18 -9.89
N PRO A 8 7.54 -14.35 -9.23
CA PRO A 8 8.04 -15.61 -9.82
C PRO A 8 7.32 -15.94 -11.13
N ALA A 9 8.03 -16.54 -12.09
CA ALA A 9 7.51 -16.79 -13.44
C ALA A 9 6.33 -17.77 -13.49
N ASP A 10 6.16 -18.58 -12.45
CA ASP A 10 5.10 -19.57 -12.28
C ASP A 10 3.88 -19.04 -11.49
N PHE A 11 3.89 -17.77 -11.07
CA PHE A 11 2.74 -17.16 -10.41
C PHE A 11 1.56 -17.02 -11.39
N THR A 12 0.45 -17.64 -11.02
CA THR A 12 -0.83 -17.44 -11.69
C THR A 12 -1.42 -16.06 -11.36
N PRO A 13 -2.31 -15.51 -12.21
CA PRO A 13 -3.03 -14.28 -11.90
C PRO A 13 -3.75 -14.32 -10.55
N ALA A 14 -4.26 -15.50 -10.13
CA ALA A 14 -4.89 -15.68 -8.83
C ALA A 14 -3.89 -15.51 -7.67
N GLN A 15 -2.69 -16.08 -7.78
CA GLN A 15 -1.64 -15.91 -6.77
C GLN A 15 -1.16 -14.47 -6.68
N THR A 16 -1.07 -13.77 -7.82
CA THR A 16 -0.77 -12.33 -7.84
C THR A 16 -1.84 -11.53 -7.10
N GLN A 17 -3.12 -11.80 -7.34
CA GLN A 17 -4.21 -11.14 -6.61
C GLN A 17 -4.16 -11.40 -5.10
N ILE A 18 -3.86 -12.64 -4.69
CA ILE A 18 -3.68 -13.00 -3.28
C ILE A 18 -2.51 -12.23 -2.66
N ALA A 19 -1.37 -12.15 -3.35
CA ALA A 19 -0.21 -11.40 -2.88
C ALA A 19 -0.54 -9.90 -2.74
N MET A 20 -1.24 -9.30 -3.71
CA MET A 20 -1.69 -7.90 -3.64
C MET A 20 -2.64 -7.67 -2.45
N ALA A 21 -3.58 -8.58 -2.22
CA ALA A 21 -4.47 -8.51 -1.07
C ALA A 21 -3.70 -8.63 0.26
N ALA A 22 -2.71 -9.51 0.33
CA ALA A 22 -1.85 -9.65 1.50
C ALA A 22 -1.06 -8.35 1.77
N PHE A 23 -0.44 -7.75 0.74
CA PHE A 23 0.26 -6.47 0.90
C PHE A 23 -0.69 -5.35 1.33
N TYR A 24 -1.89 -5.30 0.78
CA TYR A 24 -2.92 -4.34 1.19
C TYR A 24 -3.28 -4.50 2.68
N PHE A 25 -3.50 -5.73 3.15
CA PHE A 25 -3.77 -5.99 4.57
C PHE A 25 -2.57 -5.67 5.48
N CYS A 26 -1.34 -5.88 5.03
CA CYS A 26 -0.14 -5.46 5.77
C CYS A 26 -0.11 -3.93 5.96
N LEU A 27 -0.51 -3.16 4.95
CA LEU A 27 -0.60 -1.69 5.04
C LEU A 27 -1.73 -1.26 5.97
N GLU A 28 -2.90 -1.91 5.92
CA GLU A 28 -3.99 -1.66 6.87
C GLU A 28 -3.55 -1.96 8.30
N HIS A 29 -2.84 -3.07 8.53
CA HIS A 29 -2.31 -3.41 9.85
C HIS A 29 -1.30 -2.37 10.36
N MET A 30 -0.39 -1.89 9.51
CA MET A 30 0.56 -0.83 9.85
C MET A 30 -0.17 0.46 10.24
N LEU A 31 -1.18 0.88 9.48
CA LEU A 31 -2.00 2.05 9.81
C LEU A 31 -2.78 1.86 11.11
N GLY A 32 -3.31 0.66 11.35
CA GLY A 32 -3.94 0.27 12.61
C GLY A 32 -2.99 0.39 13.80
N HIS A 33 -1.73 -0.03 13.64
CA HIS A 33 -0.71 0.11 14.67
C HIS A 33 -0.42 1.58 15.02
N VAL A 34 -0.27 2.45 14.02
CA VAL A 34 -0.09 3.90 14.25
C VAL A 34 -1.33 4.52 14.91
N LEU A 35 -2.53 4.10 14.50
CA LEU A 35 -3.77 4.52 15.15
C LEU A 35 -3.79 4.18 16.64
N GLU A 36 -3.30 3.00 17.02
CA GLU A 36 -3.24 2.57 18.42
C GLU A 36 -2.14 3.29 19.22
N ALA A 37 -0.95 3.46 18.61
CA ALA A 37 0.21 4.00 19.30
C ALA A 37 0.15 5.54 19.44
N GLU A 38 -0.33 6.22 18.40
CA GLU A 38 -0.21 7.69 18.25
C GLU A 38 -1.56 8.38 18.02
N GLY A 39 -2.62 7.61 17.73
CA GLY A 39 -3.97 8.13 17.54
C GLY A 39 -4.34 8.42 16.09
N ALA A 40 -5.63 8.74 15.92
CA ALA A 40 -6.22 8.95 14.59
C ALA A 40 -5.57 10.06 13.75
N PRO A 41 -5.15 11.21 14.31
CA PRO A 41 -4.48 12.25 13.53
C PRO A 41 -3.17 11.78 12.89
N SER A 42 -2.34 11.03 13.62
CA SER A 42 -1.08 10.47 13.12
C SER A 42 -1.31 9.42 12.03
N ALA A 43 -2.26 8.50 12.23
CA ALA A 43 -2.60 7.51 11.21
C ALA A 43 -3.09 8.16 9.90
N GLN A 44 -3.88 9.24 9.99
CA GLN A 44 -4.32 9.99 8.82
C GLN A 44 -3.19 10.79 8.17
N ALA A 45 -2.26 11.33 8.95
CA ALA A 45 -1.08 12.01 8.43
C ALA A 45 -0.20 11.04 7.63
N LEU A 46 0.10 9.88 8.20
CA LEU A 46 0.88 8.82 7.53
C LEU A 46 0.23 8.38 6.22
N LYS A 47 -1.09 8.16 6.21
CA LYS A 47 -1.80 7.83 4.97
C LYS A 47 -1.65 8.91 3.89
N ARG A 48 -1.79 10.18 4.27
CA ARG A 48 -1.61 11.30 3.32
C ARG A 48 -0.19 11.36 2.79
N GLU A 49 0.80 11.23 3.66
CA GLU A 49 2.21 11.19 3.28
C GLU A 49 2.50 10.04 2.30
N LEU A 50 1.96 8.84 2.56
CA LEU A 50 2.10 7.69 1.67
C LEU A 50 1.50 7.96 0.27
N VAL A 51 0.29 8.54 0.21
CA VAL A 51 -0.36 8.89 -1.07
C VAL A 51 0.44 9.99 -1.80
N THR A 52 0.93 10.99 -1.08
CA THR A 52 1.76 12.05 -1.67
C THR A 52 3.08 11.49 -2.21
N ALA A 53 3.75 10.62 -1.45
CA ALA A 53 4.99 9.98 -1.87
C ALA A 53 4.80 9.12 -3.13
N LEU A 54 3.67 8.42 -3.24
CA LEU A 54 3.29 7.67 -4.46
C LEU A 54 3.02 8.60 -5.65
N LYS A 55 2.35 9.73 -5.44
CA LYS A 55 2.02 10.67 -6.53
C LYS A 55 3.24 11.45 -7.02
N ASN A 56 4.16 11.78 -6.13
CA ASN A 56 5.35 12.59 -6.42
C ASN A 56 6.54 11.75 -6.90
N GLY A 57 6.46 10.43 -6.74
CA GLY A 57 7.51 9.50 -7.10
C GLY A 57 8.68 9.40 -6.13
N ASP A 58 8.43 9.74 -4.87
CA ASP A 58 9.35 9.49 -3.76
C ASP A 58 9.46 7.98 -3.46
N ILE A 59 8.41 7.22 -3.81
CA ILE A 59 8.44 5.76 -3.93
C ILE A 59 8.72 5.42 -5.39
N ASP A 60 9.68 4.53 -5.64
CA ASP A 60 10.18 4.18 -6.97
C ASP A 60 9.03 3.99 -7.98
N MET A 61 8.86 4.95 -8.88
CA MET A 61 7.77 5.00 -9.86
C MET A 61 7.95 4.03 -11.02
N SER A 62 9.11 3.39 -11.13
CA SER A 62 9.40 2.46 -12.23
C SER A 62 8.54 1.18 -12.20
N ILE A 63 7.67 1.04 -11.19
CA ILE A 63 6.61 0.02 -11.07
C ILE A 63 5.22 0.56 -11.43
N LEU A 64 5.05 1.88 -11.52
CA LEU A 64 3.81 2.58 -11.91
C LEU A 64 3.93 3.28 -13.28
N ASP A 65 4.94 2.90 -14.08
CA ASP A 65 5.23 3.48 -15.41
C ASP A 65 4.04 3.39 -16.39
N ASP A 66 3.14 2.43 -16.17
CA ASP A 66 1.87 2.35 -16.89
C ASP A 66 0.74 3.07 -16.15
N ALA A 67 0.05 3.97 -16.87
CA ALA A 67 -1.02 4.79 -16.33
C ALA A 67 -2.14 3.97 -15.68
N SER A 68 -2.47 2.79 -16.23
CA SER A 68 -3.51 1.94 -15.65
C SER A 68 -3.10 1.32 -14.31
N THR A 69 -1.80 1.05 -14.14
CA THR A 69 -1.25 0.56 -12.86
C THR A 69 -1.26 1.67 -11.81
N PHE A 70 -0.91 2.90 -12.18
CA PHE A 70 -1.02 4.06 -11.32
C PHE A 70 -2.47 4.32 -10.89
N ASP A 71 -3.39 4.34 -11.85
CA ASP A 71 -4.84 4.56 -11.64
C ASP A 71 -5.51 3.45 -10.82
N PHE A 72 -4.86 2.29 -10.69
CA PHE A 72 -5.31 1.22 -9.82
C PHE A 72 -4.73 1.34 -8.40
N VAL A 73 -3.41 1.53 -8.28
CA VAL A 73 -2.70 1.51 -6.99
C VAL A 73 -3.02 2.75 -6.16
N VAL A 74 -3.05 3.95 -6.75
CA VAL A 74 -3.29 5.17 -5.98
C VAL A 74 -4.66 5.17 -5.30
N PRO A 75 -5.78 4.89 -6.00
CA PRO A 75 -7.09 4.80 -5.34
C PRO A 75 -7.19 3.66 -4.33
N MET A 76 -6.45 2.56 -4.52
CA MET A 76 -6.38 1.48 -3.55
C MET A 76 -5.80 1.98 -2.23
N ILE A 77 -4.68 2.71 -2.26
CA ILE A 77 -4.04 3.25 -1.06
C ILE A 77 -4.87 4.37 -0.42
N GLU A 78 -5.54 5.22 -1.21
CA GLU A 78 -6.43 6.25 -0.69
C GLU A 78 -7.59 5.68 0.14
N ARG A 79 -8.09 4.50 -0.26
CA ARG A 79 -9.15 3.76 0.42
C ARG A 79 -8.72 3.07 1.71
N LEU A 80 -7.42 3.01 2.01
CA LEU A 80 -6.96 2.45 3.28
C LEU A 80 -7.67 3.14 4.44
N VAL A 81 -8.26 2.31 5.30
CA VAL A 81 -8.84 2.71 6.57
C VAL A 81 -7.94 2.15 7.66
N ALA A 82 -7.62 2.97 8.65
CA ALA A 82 -6.99 2.46 9.86
C ALA A 82 -8.04 1.61 10.60
N VAL A 83 -7.99 0.31 10.40
CA VAL A 83 -8.87 -0.65 11.07
C VAL A 83 -8.12 -1.20 12.28
N LYS A 84 -8.78 -1.19 13.44
CA LYS A 84 -8.28 -1.90 14.61
C LYS A 84 -8.26 -3.40 14.29
N ALA A 85 -7.09 -4.03 14.36
CA ALA A 85 -7.04 -5.49 14.34
C ALA A 85 -7.88 -6.00 15.52
N ALA A 86 -8.93 -6.77 15.24
CA ALA A 86 -9.68 -7.43 16.30
C ALA A 86 -8.71 -8.40 17.00
N ALA A 87 -8.36 -8.06 18.25
CA ALA A 87 -7.52 -8.89 19.11
C ALA A 87 -8.23 -10.20 19.49
#